data_AF-A0A923DA23-F1
#
_entry.id   AF-A0A923DA23-F1
#
_cell.length_a   1.000
_cell.length_b   1.000
_cell.length_c   1.000
_cell.angle_alpha   90.00
_cell.angle_beta   90.00
_cell.angle_gamma   90.00
#
_symmetry.space_group_name_H-M   'P 1'
#
loop_
_entity.id
_entity.type
_entity.pdbx_description
1 polymer ?
#
loop_
_entity_poly.entity_id
_entity_poly.type
_entity_poly.pdbx_seq_one_letter_code
_entity_poly.pdbx_strand_id
1 'polypeptide(L)'
;MYKSIILPLAKKDIRDSAFWYEQQQKGLGKRFTVEIRDKIHFIQQNPESFNLKYNNMRTAVLTTFPFLIHYCIDDNNKLVIISAIFHTSRNPKIWQKR
;
A
#
# COMPACT_ATOMS: atom_id res chain seq x y z
N MET A 1 -9.53 15.06 7.22
CA MET A 1 -9.42 13.66 6.75
C MET A 1 -9.39 13.67 5.23
N TYR A 2 -8.38 13.05 4.64
CA TYR A 2 -8.20 12.95 3.19
C TYR A 2 -9.01 11.75 2.64
N LYS A 3 -9.50 11.85 1.40
CA LYS A 3 -10.08 10.68 0.71
C LYS A 3 -8.96 9.86 0.09
N SER A 4 -9.07 8.53 0.10
CA SER A 4 -8.10 7.66 -0.57
C SER A 4 -8.63 7.14 -1.90
N ILE A 5 -7.82 7.21 -2.95
CA ILE A 5 -8.04 6.54 -4.23
C ILE A 5 -6.99 5.45 -4.38
N ILE A 6 -7.43 4.22 -4.62
CA ILE A 6 -6.52 3.10 -4.88
C ILE A 6 -6.51 2.84 -6.38
N LEU A 7 -5.34 3.02 -7.02
CA LEU A 7 -5.20 2.78 -8.45
C LEU A 7 -5.41 1.30 -8.79
N PRO A 8 -5.84 0.98 -10.03
CA PRO A 8 -6.11 -0.40 -10.44
C PRO A 8 -4.92 -1.36 -10.22
N LEU A 9 -3.69 -0.88 -10.41
CA LEU A 9 -2.47 -1.66 -10.18
C LEU A 9 -2.31 -2.00 -8.70
N ALA A 10 -2.42 -1.03 -7.78
CA ALA A 10 -2.40 -1.28 -6.35
C ALA A 10 -3.53 -2.23 -5.90
N LYS A 11 -4.73 -2.12 -6.47
CA LYS A 11 -5.83 -3.06 -6.19
C LYS A 11 -5.46 -4.49 -6.60
N LYS A 12 -4.79 -4.65 -7.74
CA LYS A 12 -4.29 -5.94 -8.21
C LYS A 12 -3.22 -6.49 -7.27
N ASP A 13 -2.27 -5.67 -6.84
CA ASP A 13 -1.22 -6.08 -5.90
C ASP A 13 -1.79 -6.57 -4.56
N ILE A 14 -2.80 -5.87 -4.02
CA ILE A 14 -3.50 -6.31 -2.80
C ILE A 14 -4.14 -7.68 -3.03
N ARG A 15 -4.87 -7.83 -4.14
CA ARG A 15 -5.62 -9.06 -4.43
C ARG A 15 -4.69 -10.25 -4.60
N ASP A 16 -3.65 -10.10 -5.42
CA ASP A 16 -2.70 -11.17 -5.72
C ASP A 16 -1.94 -11.59 -4.45
N SER A 17 -1.54 -10.61 -3.62
CA SER A 17 -0.85 -10.87 -2.34
C SER A 17 -1.77 -11.50 -1.30
N ALA A 18 -3.01 -11.01 -1.16
CA ALA A 18 -3.99 -11.57 -0.24
C ALA A 18 -4.33 -13.02 -0.60
N PHE A 19 -4.51 -13.30 -1.89
CA PHE A 19 -4.75 -14.66 -2.38
C PHE A 19 -3.57 -15.58 -2.08
N TRP A 20 -2.34 -15.13 -2.35
CA TRP A 20 -1.14 -15.91 -2.05
C TRP A 20 -1.03 -16.25 -0.57
N TYR A 21 -1.23 -15.28 0.32
CA TYR A 21 -1.20 -15.50 1.77
C TYR A 21 -2.29 -16.46 2.26
N GLU A 22 -3.50 -16.36 1.71
CA GLU A 22 -4.60 -17.27 2.07
C GLU A 22 -4.28 -18.73 1.70
N GLN A 23 -3.55 -18.95 0.60
CA GLN A 23 -3.06 -20.28 0.24
C GLN A 23 -1.95 -20.80 1.15
N GLN A 24 -1.15 -19.92 1.77
CA GLN A 24 -0.12 -20.36 2.73
C GLN A 24 -0.74 -20.77 4.06
N GLN A 25 -1.72 -20.00 4.54
CA GLN A 25 -2.42 -20.29 5.78
C GLN A 25 -3.82 -19.68 5.74
N LYS A 26 -4.83 -20.50 6.07
CA LYS A 26 -6.22 -20.04 6.18
C LYS A 26 -6.34 -18.83 7.12
N GLY A 27 -6.96 -17.77 6.64
CA GLY A 27 -7.16 -16.50 7.35
C GLY A 27 -6.01 -15.51 7.25
N LEU A 28 -4.86 -15.89 6.71
CA LEU A 28 -3.70 -14.99 6.59
C LEU A 28 -3.91 -13.91 5.53
N GLY A 29 -4.59 -14.24 4.43
CA GLY A 29 -4.98 -13.25 3.40
C GLY A 29 -5.94 -12.21 3.97
N LYS A 30 -6.89 -12.65 4.81
CA LYS A 30 -7.78 -11.73 5.54
C LYS A 30 -6.98 -10.80 6.46
N ARG A 31 -6.05 -11.32 7.25
CA ARG A 31 -5.19 -10.50 8.13
C ARG A 31 -4.40 -9.45 7.33
N PHE A 32 -3.83 -9.84 6.20
CA PHE A 32 -3.14 -8.91 5.29
C PHE A 32 -4.05 -7.77 4.81
N THR A 33 -5.28 -8.08 4.35
CA THR A 33 -6.20 -7.04 3.88
C THR A 33 -6.68 -6.10 5.00
N VAL A 34 -6.82 -6.60 6.23
CA VAL A 34 -7.15 -5.78 7.40
C VAL A 34 -6.04 -4.78 7.67
N GLU A 35 -4.79 -5.25 7.74
CA GLU A 35 -3.66 -4.36 8.01
C GLU A 35 -3.45 -3.30 6.93
N ILE A 36 -3.64 -3.67 5.65
CA ILE A 36 -3.64 -2.70 4.54
C ILE A 36 -4.70 -1.62 4.79
N ARG A 37 -5.93 -2.01 5.12
CA ARG A 37 -7.03 -1.07 5.36
C ARG A 37 -6.72 -0.14 6.53
N ASP A 38 -6.22 -0.68 7.62
CA ASP A 38 -5.89 0.09 8.83
C ASP A 38 -4.76 1.09 8.54
N LYS A 39 -3.74 0.67 7.77
CA LYS A 39 -2.66 1.56 7.35
C LYS A 39 -3.17 2.67 6.42
N ILE A 40 -4.03 2.35 5.47
CA ILE A 40 -4.64 3.35 4.57
C ILE A 40 -5.46 4.35 5.39
N HIS A 41 -6.26 3.88 6.33
CA HIS A 41 -7.04 4.74 7.21
C HIS A 41 -6.15 5.69 8.01
N PHE A 42 -5.02 5.19 8.54
CA PHE A 42 -4.02 6.02 9.19
C PHE A 42 -3.43 7.08 8.25
N ILE A 43 -3.08 6.72 7.01
CA ILE A 43 -2.58 7.67 5.99
C ILE A 43 -3.65 8.73 5.67
N GLN A 44 -4.93 8.38 5.60
CA GLN A 44 -6.00 9.35 5.36
C GLN A 44 -6.13 10.40 6.46
N GLN A 45 -5.82 10.03 7.71
CA GLN A 45 -5.82 10.94 8.83
C GLN A 45 -4.54 11.76 8.91
N ASN A 46 -3.40 11.13 8.63
CA ASN A 46 -2.07 11.74 8.76
C ASN A 46 -1.22 11.50 7.49
N PRO A 47 -1.59 12.12 6.36
CA PRO A 47 -0.96 11.81 5.08
C PRO A 47 0.50 12.26 5.03
N GLU A 48 0.86 13.30 5.79
CA GLU A 48 2.23 13.81 5.82
C GLU A 48 3.16 13.07 6.80
N SER A 49 2.64 12.15 7.62
CA SER A 49 3.42 11.46 8.67
C SER A 49 4.52 10.54 8.15
N PHE A 50 4.54 10.22 6.86
CA PHE A 50 5.58 9.37 6.26
C PHE A 50 6.49 10.19 5.38
N ASN A 51 7.80 9.89 5.43
CA ASN A 51 8.82 10.62 4.68
C ASN A 51 8.50 10.73 3.18
N LEU A 52 8.66 11.94 2.67
CA LEU A 52 8.65 12.23 1.25
C LEU A 52 9.92 11.62 0.63
N LYS A 53 9.74 10.69 -0.30
CA LYS A 53 10.79 10.22 -1.20
C LYS A 53 10.76 11.04 -2.50
N TYR A 54 11.49 10.58 -3.51
CA TYR A 54 11.57 11.19 -4.84
C TYR A 54 10.18 11.44 -5.46
N ASN A 55 10.06 12.51 -6.27
CA ASN A 55 8.85 12.84 -7.05
C ASN A 55 7.53 12.93 -6.25
N ASN A 56 7.54 13.53 -5.05
CA ASN A 56 6.35 13.65 -4.18
C ASN A 56 5.71 12.31 -3.79
N MET A 57 6.43 11.20 -3.93
CA MET A 57 5.96 9.89 -3.52
C MET A 57 6.35 9.64 -2.05
N ARG A 58 5.39 9.25 -1.25
CA ARG A 58 5.56 8.81 0.13
C ARG A 58 5.43 7.30 0.21
N THR A 59 6.11 6.70 1.18
CA THR A 59 6.03 5.26 1.41
C THR A 59 5.73 4.93 2.86
N ALA A 60 4.71 4.12 3.10
CA ALA A 60 4.35 3.63 4.42
C ALA A 60 4.61 2.14 4.54
N VAL A 61 5.38 1.73 5.56
CA VAL A 61 5.68 0.33 5.83
C VAL A 61 4.51 -0.30 6.62
N LEU A 62 4.14 -1.52 6.23
CA LEU A 62 3.27 -2.37 7.03
C LEU A 62 4.04 -2.94 8.23
N THR A 63 3.34 -3.13 9.34
CA THR A 63 3.93 -3.53 10.61
C THR A 63 4.17 -5.05 10.69
N THR A 64 3.21 -5.86 10.24
CA THR A 64 3.28 -7.34 10.33
C THR A 64 3.79 -7.95 9.04
N PHE A 65 3.41 -7.39 7.89
CA PHE A 65 3.76 -7.93 6.59
C PHE A 65 4.92 -7.13 5.97
N PRO A 66 5.84 -7.78 5.25
CA PRO A 66 6.97 -7.11 4.60
C PRO A 66 6.52 -6.36 3.34
N PHE A 67 5.70 -5.32 3.51
CA PHE A 67 5.13 -4.54 2.42
C PHE A 67 5.26 -3.03 2.66
N LEU A 68 5.36 -2.30 1.55
CA LEU A 68 5.39 -0.84 1.45
C LEU A 68 4.19 -0.37 0.64
N ILE A 69 3.40 0.54 1.17
CA ILE A 69 2.36 1.27 0.45
C ILE A 69 3.01 2.50 -0.17
N HIS A 70 2.97 2.60 -1.50
CA HIS A 70 3.39 3.78 -2.25
C HIS A 70 2.18 4.67 -2.51
N TYR A 71 2.27 5.93 -2.12
CA TYR A 71 1.19 6.90 -2.32
C TYR A 71 1.74 8.30 -2.55
N CYS A 72 0.92 9.16 -3.16
CA CYS A 72 1.13 10.60 -3.20
C CYS A 72 -0.06 11.33 -2.60
N ILE A 73 0.14 12.60 -2.27
CA ILE A 73 -0.87 13.48 -1.68
C ILE A 73 -1.19 14.57 -2.70
N ASP A 74 -2.46 14.83 -2.89
CA ASP A 74 -2.96 16.03 -3.56
C ASP A 74 -3.69 16.87 -2.50
N ASP A 75 -2.97 17.88 -1.99
CA ASP A 75 -3.47 18.74 -0.92
C ASP A 75 -4.61 19.66 -1.37
N ASN A 76 -4.61 20.07 -2.64
CA ASN A 76 -5.67 20.91 -3.19
C ASN A 76 -7.02 20.20 -3.15
N ASN A 77 -7.03 18.90 -3.46
CA ASN A 77 -8.24 18.09 -3.47
C ASN A 77 -8.44 17.26 -2.19
N LYS A 78 -7.52 17.36 -1.22
CA LYS A 78 -7.47 16.50 -0.01
C LYS A 78 -7.56 15.02 -0.36
N LEU A 79 -6.75 14.58 -1.34
CA LEU A 79 -6.70 13.19 -1.82
C LEU A 79 -5.37 12.51 -1.48
N VAL A 80 -5.45 11.23 -1.13
CA VAL A 80 -4.33 10.31 -1.05
C VAL A 80 -4.47 9.32 -2.19
N ILE A 81 -3.50 9.28 -3.10
CA ILE A 81 -3.53 8.39 -4.27
C ILE A 81 -2.53 7.26 -4.03
N ILE A 82 -3.05 6.05 -3.84
CA ILE A 82 -2.25 4.85 -3.62
C ILE A 82 -1.94 4.23 -4.97
N SER A 83 -0.68 4.26 -5.36
CA SER A 83 -0.22 3.85 -6.68
C SER A 83 0.18 2.39 -6.75
N ALA A 84 0.84 1.88 -5.70
CA ALA A 84 1.37 0.52 -5.67
C ALA A 84 1.51 -0.02 -4.24
N ILE A 85 1.50 -1.34 -4.11
CA ILE A 85 1.81 -2.05 -2.86
C ILE A 85 2.95 -3.02 -3.12
N PHE A 86 4.11 -2.69 -2.55
CA PHE A 86 5.39 -3.33 -2.85
C PHE A 86 5.78 -4.32 -1.77
N HIS A 87 6.06 -5.56 -2.14
CA HIS A 87 6.59 -6.57 -1.21
C HIS A 87 8.11 -6.36 -1.04
N THR A 88 8.56 -5.99 0.15
CA THR A 88 9.96 -5.59 0.42
C THR A 88 10.94 -6.75 0.37
N SER A 89 10.54 -7.95 0.77
CA SER A 89 11.40 -9.14 0.69
C SER A 89 11.43 -9.81 -0.69
N ARG A 90 10.67 -9.32 -1.68
CA ARG A 90 10.58 -9.94 -3.01
C ARG A 90 11.58 -9.27 -3.95
N ASN A 91 12.19 -10.05 -4.85
CA ASN A 91 13.23 -9.55 -5.74
C ASN A 91 12.78 -8.28 -6.51
N PRO A 92 13.47 -7.14 -6.35
CA PRO A 92 13.05 -5.85 -6.94
C PRO A 92 13.01 -5.88 -8.47
N LYS A 93 13.70 -6.82 -9.13
CA LYS A 93 13.69 -7.00 -10.60
C LYS A 93 12.31 -7.38 -11.16
N ILE A 94 11.42 -7.94 -10.35
CA ILE A 94 10.05 -8.30 -10.78
C ILE A 94 9.24 -7.05 -11.14
N TRP A 95 9.62 -5.89 -10.60
CA TRP A 95 8.91 -4.62 -10.78
C TRP A 95 9.44 -3.76 -11.94
N GLN A 96 10.62 -4.03 -12.48
CA GLN A 96 11.13 -3.31 -13.67
C GLN A 96 10.33 -3.63 -14.95
N LYS A 97 9.48 -4.65 -14.91
CA LYS A 97 8.60 -5.06 -16.02
C LYS A 97 7.19 -4.44 -15.95
N ARG A 98 6.96 -3.49 -15.03
CA ARG A 98 5.66 -2.86 -14.78
C ARG A 98 5.67 -1.38 -15.12
#